data_AF-A0A7Y3JS11-F1
#
_entry.id   AF-A0A7Y3JS11-F1
#
_cell.length_a   1.000
_cell.length_b   1.000
_cell.length_c   1.000
_cell.angle_alpha   90.00
_cell.angle_beta   90.00
_cell.angle_gamma   90.00
#
_symmetry.space_group_name_H-M   'P 1'
#
loop_
_entity.id
_entity.type
_entity.pdbx_description
1 polymer ?
#
loop_
_entity_poly.entity_id
_entity_poly.type
_entity_poly.pdbx_seq_one_letter_code
_entity_poly.pdbx_strand_id
1 'polypeptide(L)'
;MKTLLITLAFAAAFVPANPAAAQPATRTAAVSVAGLDLTTDQGRRALDLRIVHAAADLCGTPSPADARGRIRFEDCRDQLRTAAAEQARVLAARAGNLKVAAR
;
A
#
# COMPACT_ATOMS: atom_id res chain seq x y z
N MET A 1 28.69 -64.52 17.88
CA MET A 1 29.16 -63.27 17.24
C MET A 1 28.13 -62.91 16.18
N LYS A 2 27.41 -61.81 16.39
CA LYS A 2 26.14 -61.47 15.72
C LYS A 2 26.39 -60.26 14.84
N THR A 3 26.59 -60.47 13.55
CA THR A 3 26.86 -59.38 12.61
C THR A 3 25.53 -58.91 12.01
N LEU A 4 24.99 -57.83 12.57
CA LEU A 4 23.83 -57.13 12.03
C LEU A 4 24.33 -56.13 10.97
N LEU A 5 24.00 -56.39 9.70
CA LEU A 5 24.19 -55.46 8.61
C LEU A 5 22.99 -54.50 8.59
N ILE A 6 23.20 -53.27 9.04
CA ILE A 6 22.23 -52.17 8.95
C ILE A 6 22.62 -51.32 7.75
N THR A 7 21.90 -51.47 6.64
CA THR A 7 21.98 -50.56 5.49
C THR A 7 21.10 -49.33 5.76
N LEU A 8 21.72 -48.21 6.13
CA LEU A 8 21.07 -46.89 6.13
C LEU A 8 21.05 -46.34 4.70
N ALA A 9 19.89 -46.39 4.04
CA ALA A 9 19.66 -45.63 2.82
C ALA A 9 19.40 -44.16 3.19
N PHE A 10 20.40 -43.30 3.00
CA PHE A 10 20.24 -41.85 3.12
C PHE A 10 19.47 -41.33 1.90
N ALA A 11 18.15 -41.23 2.01
CA ALA A 11 17.33 -40.49 1.05
C ALA A 11 17.57 -38.99 1.28
N ALA A 12 18.49 -38.41 0.52
CA ALA A 12 18.64 -36.96 0.44
C ALA A 12 17.40 -36.38 -0.26
N ALA A 13 16.38 -36.04 0.52
CA ALA A 13 15.28 -35.24 0.05
C ALA A 13 15.82 -33.85 -0.30
N PHE A 14 16.09 -33.63 -1.59
CA PHE A 14 16.24 -32.30 -2.15
C PHE A 14 14.89 -31.59 -1.95
N VAL A 15 14.77 -30.84 -0.86
CA VAL A 15 13.72 -29.85 -0.72
C VAL A 15 14.12 -28.71 -1.66
N PRO A 16 13.41 -28.46 -2.77
CA PRO A 16 13.60 -27.21 -3.49
C PRO A 16 13.25 -26.10 -2.49
N ALA A 17 14.26 -25.34 -2.09
CA ALA A 17 14.04 -24.07 -1.40
C ALA A 17 13.30 -23.19 -2.40
N ASN A 18 11.96 -23.27 -2.38
CA ASN A 18 11.11 -22.40 -3.16
C ASN A 18 11.37 -21.00 -2.59
N PRO A 19 12.01 -20.07 -3.33
CA PRO A 19 11.96 -18.68 -2.92
C PRO A 19 10.50 -18.31 -3.12
N ALA A 20 9.71 -18.44 -2.06
CA ALA A 20 8.35 -17.95 -2.03
C ALA A 20 8.44 -16.50 -2.50
N ALA A 21 8.02 -16.28 -3.74
CA ALA A 21 8.07 -14.98 -4.37
C ALA A 21 7.34 -14.06 -3.40
N ALA A 22 8.10 -13.13 -2.82
CA ALA A 22 7.56 -12.04 -2.03
C ALA A 22 6.65 -11.26 -2.98
N GLN A 23 5.39 -11.67 -3.06
CA GLN A 23 4.38 -10.96 -3.80
C GLN A 23 4.34 -9.56 -3.17
N PRO A 24 4.46 -8.48 -3.96
CA PRO A 24 4.35 -7.15 -3.41
C PRO A 24 2.96 -7.07 -2.77
N ALA A 25 2.92 -7.09 -1.44
CA ALA A 25 1.67 -6.98 -0.72
C ALA A 25 1.09 -5.61 -1.06
N THR A 26 -0.03 -5.59 -1.77
CA THR A 26 -0.76 -4.35 -2.05
C THR A 26 -1.20 -3.76 -0.72
N ARG A 27 -0.51 -2.71 -0.28
CA ARG A 27 -0.90 -1.97 0.92
C ARG A 27 -1.94 -0.94 0.53
N THR A 28 -3.09 -0.98 1.18
CA THR A 28 -4.18 -0.03 1.00
C THR A 28 -4.50 0.62 2.34
N ALA A 29 -4.83 1.92 2.33
CA ALA A 29 -5.26 2.67 3.49
C ALA A 29 -6.60 3.34 3.19
N ALA A 30 -7.58 3.19 4.08
CA ALA A 30 -8.85 3.87 3.98
C ALA A 30 -8.73 5.27 4.61
N VAL A 31 -8.98 6.31 3.82
CA VAL A 31 -9.00 7.70 4.31
C VAL A 31 -10.45 8.16 4.47
N SER A 32 -10.84 8.51 5.70
CA SER A 32 -12.19 9.01 5.96
C SER A 32 -12.37 10.43 5.41
N VAL A 33 -13.47 10.63 4.70
CA VAL A 33 -13.94 11.95 4.24
C VAL A 33 -15.08 12.51 5.12
N ALA A 34 -15.44 11.81 6.20
CA ALA A 34 -16.49 12.24 7.10
C ALA A 34 -16.15 13.62 7.71
N GLY A 35 -17.15 14.50 7.74
CA GLY A 35 -17.04 15.86 8.27
C GLY A 35 -16.24 16.83 7.39
N LEU A 36 -15.83 16.43 6.18
CA LEU A 36 -15.15 17.31 5.24
C LEU A 36 -16.12 17.83 4.20
N ASP A 37 -16.19 19.16 4.06
CA ASP A 37 -16.81 19.79 2.91
C ASP A 37 -15.81 19.93 1.77
N LEU A 38 -15.81 18.95 0.86
CA LEU A 38 -14.91 18.90 -0.30
C LEU A 38 -15.22 19.96 -1.36
N THR A 39 -16.33 20.71 -1.24
CA THR A 39 -16.63 21.85 -2.11
C THR A 39 -15.82 23.09 -1.73
N THR A 40 -15.21 23.11 -0.54
CA THR A 40 -14.42 24.23 -0.03
C THR A 40 -12.92 23.97 -0.12
N ASP A 41 -12.12 25.04 -0.21
CA ASP A 41 -10.66 24.96 -0.13
C ASP A 41 -10.19 24.36 1.19
N GLN A 42 -10.88 24.67 2.29
CA GLN A 42 -10.56 24.18 3.62
C GLN A 42 -10.76 22.66 3.72
N GLY A 43 -11.90 22.14 3.26
CA GLY A 43 -12.16 20.70 3.30
C GLY A 43 -11.24 19.91 2.37
N ARG A 44 -10.86 20.47 1.21
CA ARG A 44 -9.87 19.88 0.31
C ARG A 44 -8.47 19.82 0.95
N ARG A 45 -8.02 20.89 1.61
CA ARG A 45 -6.74 20.89 2.35
C ARG A 45 -6.73 19.91 3.51
N ALA A 46 -7.85 19.81 4.24
CA ALA A 46 -7.98 18.87 5.35
C ALA A 46 -7.96 17.41 4.86
N LEU A 47 -8.53 17.12 3.68
CA LEU A 47 -8.39 15.80 3.04
C LEU A 47 -6.93 15.51 2.66
N ASP A 48 -6.23 16.47 2.05
CA ASP A 48 -4.82 16.32 1.66
C ASP A 48 -3.93 15.96 2.85
N LEU A 49 -4.09 16.63 4.00
CA LEU A 49 -3.37 16.29 5.22
C LEU A 49 -3.63 14.86 5.70
N ARG A 50 -4.89 14.39 5.62
CA ARG A 50 -5.25 13.00 5.98
C ARG A 50 -4.60 11.99 5.05
N ILE A 51 -4.54 12.29 3.74
CA ILE A 51 -3.86 11.45 2.75
C ILE A 51 -2.37 11.40 3.03
N VAL A 52 -1.73 12.54 3.34
CA VAL A 52 -0.29 12.58 3.66
C VAL A 52 0.03 11.74 4.89
N HIS A 53 -0.82 11.77 5.92
CA HIS A 53 -0.65 10.91 7.09
C HIS A 53 -0.78 9.42 6.72
N ALA A 54 -1.81 9.03 5.97
CA ALA A 54 -1.98 7.65 5.52
C ALA A 54 -0.85 7.18 4.58
N ALA A 55 -0.28 8.09 3.79
CA ALA A 55 0.83 7.80 2.88
C ALA A 55 2.11 7.43 3.62
N ALA A 56 2.34 7.95 4.83
CA ALA A 56 3.50 7.59 5.64
C ALA A 56 3.51 6.08 5.97
N ASP A 57 2.33 5.51 6.23
CA ASP A 57 2.17 4.08 6.51
C ASP A 57 2.36 3.21 5.25
N LEU A 58 1.96 3.74 4.09
CA LEU A 58 2.06 3.03 2.81
C LEU A 58 3.48 3.07 2.22
N CYS A 59 4.12 4.24 2.21
CA CYS A 59 5.45 4.43 1.65
C CYS A 59 6.56 3.96 2.60
N GLY A 60 6.27 3.83 3.91
CA GLY A 60 7.23 3.48 4.94
C GLY A 60 8.23 4.61 5.20
N THR A 61 9.21 4.36 6.07
CA THR A 61 10.23 5.35 6.44
C THR A 61 11.59 4.93 5.87
N PRO A 62 12.20 5.72 4.96
CA PRO A 62 13.52 5.41 4.44
C PRO A 62 14.60 5.65 5.51
N SER A 63 15.65 4.85 5.51
CA SER A 63 16.84 5.11 6.32
C SER A 63 17.56 6.37 5.83
N PRO A 64 18.10 7.23 6.71
CA PRO A 64 18.90 8.39 6.32
C PRO A 64 20.11 8.04 5.45
N ALA A 65 20.65 6.83 5.61
CA ALA A 65 21.79 6.33 4.85
C ALA A 65 21.42 5.77 3.45
N ASP A 66 20.14 5.55 3.15
CA ASP A 66 19.68 5.03 1.86
C ASP A 66 19.18 6.16 0.95
N ALA A 67 20.08 6.71 0.14
CA ALA A 67 19.73 7.75 -0.84
C ALA A 67 18.69 7.27 -1.88
N ARG A 68 18.73 5.99 -2.28
CA ARG A 68 17.75 5.44 -3.23
C ARG A 68 16.40 5.21 -2.55
N GLY A 69 16.41 4.81 -1.28
CA GLY A 69 15.22 4.71 -0.43
C GLY A 69 14.50 6.03 -0.30
N ARG A 70 15.23 7.14 -0.12
CA ARG A 70 14.66 8.48 -0.11
C ARG A 70 13.98 8.86 -1.42
N ILE A 71 14.62 8.60 -2.56
CA ILE A 71 14.02 8.87 -3.88
C ILE A 71 12.73 8.05 -4.05
N ARG A 72 12.76 6.75 -3.74
CA ARG A 72 11.57 5.88 -3.79
C ARG A 72 10.45 6.37 -2.87
N PHE A 73 10.79 6.89 -1.71
CA PHE A 73 9.81 7.45 -0.77
C PHE A 73 9.14 8.70 -1.32
N GLU A 74 9.89 9.64 -1.90
CA GLU A 74 9.30 10.83 -2.52
C GLU A 74 8.43 10.48 -3.74
N ASP A 75 8.91 9.58 -4.61
CA ASP A 75 8.13 9.09 -5.75
C ASP A 75 6.81 8.46 -5.30
N CYS A 76 6.84 7.65 -4.23
CA CYS A 76 5.65 7.04 -3.65
C CYS A 76 4.66 8.11 -3.14
N ARG A 77 5.16 9.15 -2.47
CA ARG A 77 4.31 10.25 -1.99
C ARG A 77 3.66 11.02 -3.12
N ASP A 78 4.39 11.30 -4.19
CA ASP A 78 3.87 12.07 -5.32
C ASP A 78 2.85 11.27 -6.13
N GLN A 79 3.06 9.97 -6.28
CA GLN A 79 2.05 9.06 -6.85
C GLN A 79 0.79 9.03 -6.01
N LEU A 80 0.90 8.91 -4.68
CA LEU A 80 -0.25 8.91 -3.78
C LEU A 80 -1.01 10.23 -3.80
N ARG A 81 -0.31 11.38 -3.81
CA ARG A 81 -0.94 12.70 -3.95
C ARG A 81 -1.71 12.83 -5.26
N THR A 82 -1.12 12.37 -6.36
CA THR A 82 -1.75 12.42 -7.69
C THR A 82 -3.00 11.54 -7.71
N ALA A 83 -2.91 10.31 -7.22
CA ALA A 83 -4.04 9.39 -7.13
C ALA A 83 -5.17 9.96 -6.25
N ALA A 84 -4.81 10.55 -5.11
CA ALA A 84 -5.79 11.08 -4.17
C ALA A 84 -6.42 12.40 -4.63
N ALA A 85 -5.68 13.25 -5.35
CA ALA A 85 -6.23 14.44 -6.00
C ALA A 85 -7.33 14.08 -7.02
N GLU A 86 -7.14 13.01 -7.79
CA GLU A 86 -8.15 12.53 -8.73
C GLU A 86 -9.40 12.01 -7.99
N GLN A 87 -9.21 11.23 -6.93
CA GLN A 87 -10.32 10.77 -6.09
C GLN A 87 -11.08 11.93 -5.44
N ALA A 88 -10.38 12.95 -4.96
CA ALA A 88 -10.99 14.15 -4.37
C ALA A 88 -11.85 14.91 -5.39
N ARG A 89 -11.41 15.02 -6.65
CA ARG A 89 -12.22 15.60 -7.74
C ARG A 89 -13.49 14.81 -8.00
N VAL A 90 -13.39 13.49 -8.09
CA VAL A 90 -14.55 12.61 -8.28
C VAL A 90 -15.53 12.74 -7.11
N LEU A 91 -15.03 12.78 -5.88
CA LEU A 91 -15.87 12.95 -4.68
C LEU A 91 -16.52 14.34 -4.63
N ALA A 92 -15.79 15.41 -4.96
CA ALA A 92 -16.35 16.76 -5.05
C ALA A 92 -17.41 16.87 -6.15
N ALA A 93 -17.20 16.26 -7.32
CA ALA A 93 -18.18 16.21 -8.40
C ALA A 93 -19.47 15.47 -7.97
N ARG A 94 -19.34 14.35 -7.23
CA ARG A 94 -20.48 13.60 -6.67
C ARG A 94 -21.21 14.38 -5.58
N ALA A 95 -20.47 15.05 -4.70
CA ALA A 95 -21.04 15.88 -3.64
C ALA A 95 -21.78 17.11 -4.19
N GLY A 96 -21.30 17.67 -5.31
CA GLY A 96 -21.87 18.85 -5.94
C GLY A 96 -23.25 18.65 -6.56
N ASN A 97 -23.55 17.50 -7.17
CA ASN A 97 -24.83 17.23 -7.82
C ASN A 97 -25.06 15.72 -8.09
N LEU A 98 -25.57 14.95 -7.12
CA LEU A 98 -26.14 13.63 -7.40
C LEU A 98 -27.67 13.74 -7.56
N LYS A 99 -28.14 14.14 -8.74
CA LYS A 99 -29.56 13.99 -9.11
C LYS A 99 -29.76 12.58 -9.68
N VAL A 100 -30.23 11.67 -8.84
CA VAL A 100 -30.63 10.32 -9.27
C VAL A 100 -32.09 10.38 -9.71
N ALA A 101 -32.35 10.15 -11.00
CA ALA A 101 -33.70 9.89 -11.48
C ALA A 101 -33.89 8.37 -11.57
N ALA A 102 -34.88 7.85 -10.82
CA ALA A 102 -35.38 6.50 -11.00
C ALA A 102 -36.41 6.49 -12.14
N ARG A 103 -36.42 5.44 -12.97
CA ARG A 103 -37.53 5.14 -13.89
C ARG A 103 -38.57 4.29 -13.18
#